data_AF-A0A9P5AC24-F1
#
_entry.id   AF-A0A9P5AC24-F1
#
_cell.length_a   1.000
_cell.length_b   1.000
_cell.length_c   1.000
_cell.angle_alpha   90.00
_cell.angle_beta   90.00
_cell.angle_gamma   90.00
#
_symmetry.space_group_name_H-M   'P 1'
#
loop_
_entity.id
_entity.type
_entity.pdbx_description
1 polymer ?
#
loop_
_entity_poly.entity_id
_entity_poly.type
_entity_poly.pdbx_seq_one_letter_code
_entity_poly.pdbx_strand_id
1 'polypeptide(L)'
;MSSPTSYDEDAQLSFLSIDEEYDEGPYFDSTEDEMKLAKEKYPGASNWAPAEERLFEILFMRQDLPMLPTTWNMDFQGVPISDVIFQTSDEFPPIIYAHSNPFRATTALVRLMDLTEKTRTSIQSGLRSKVPQLIKRELNKYMNWAAQDGDYLHLRIVPNILTEVVDTAMPESEITEYIQNRMRLLAKLQREFLREDRNPQFWDVLKPSVFTSPKIKLEPDDGLASFGGWLTPAKSRRGSHLHIGRLVSTTETREVAVKIEPGLKSPGISTRELHKTTTISKEPYNSRSSSPSSPEEPQTSPQYIYRRQPPVVYGLFIVNTSVLVLTTDSSKGSDAYVSFQVPVNFQDAHQGIWNALTIAIAVCRARDELRTRASDFEELPCLEESDPDA
;
A
#
# COMPACT_ATOMS: atom_id res chain seq x y z
N MET A 1 -58.67 -38.81 5.12
CA MET A 1 -57.57 -39.76 4.80
C MET A 1 -56.76 -39.15 3.69
N SER A 2 -55.44 -39.37 3.75
CA SER A 2 -54.38 -39.00 2.79
C SER A 2 -53.58 -37.73 3.14
N SER A 3 -52.28 -37.98 3.28
CA SER A 3 -51.18 -37.20 3.87
C SER A 3 -50.72 -36.00 3.03
N PRO A 4 -49.90 -35.09 3.61
CA PRO A 4 -49.00 -34.24 2.84
C PRO A 4 -47.58 -34.84 2.80
N THR A 5 -46.98 -34.88 1.62
CA THR A 5 -45.55 -35.15 1.43
C THR A 5 -44.91 -33.97 0.70
N SER A 6 -43.87 -33.41 1.34
CA SER A 6 -42.56 -33.05 0.78
C SER A 6 -42.53 -32.36 -0.59
N TYR A 7 -42.14 -31.09 -0.61
CA TYR A 7 -41.28 -30.55 -1.68
C TYR A 7 -40.27 -29.55 -1.12
N ASP A 8 -39.14 -29.58 -1.82
CA ASP A 8 -37.78 -29.17 -1.50
C ASP A 8 -37.45 -27.80 -2.11
N GLU A 9 -36.27 -27.33 -1.74
CA GLU A 9 -35.43 -26.22 -2.21
C GLU A 9 -35.67 -25.70 -3.66
N ASP A 10 -35.71 -24.37 -3.79
CA ASP A 10 -35.00 -23.58 -4.82
C ASP A 10 -35.46 -22.10 -4.77
N ALA A 11 -34.69 -21.24 -4.11
CA ALA A 11 -34.87 -19.79 -4.15
C ALA A 11 -33.68 -19.16 -4.90
N GLN A 12 -33.78 -19.15 -6.24
CA GLN A 12 -32.90 -18.37 -7.10
C GLN A 12 -33.33 -16.89 -7.13
N LEU A 13 -32.32 -16.03 -7.12
CA LEU A 13 -32.37 -14.57 -7.09
C LEU A 13 -33.12 -13.98 -8.28
N SER A 14 -34.22 -13.28 -8.02
CA SER A 14 -34.99 -12.51 -9.00
C SER A 14 -34.81 -11.01 -8.75
N PHE A 15 -33.79 -10.42 -9.36
CA PHE A 15 -33.77 -8.98 -9.59
C PHE A 15 -33.25 -8.74 -11.00
N LEU A 16 -34.19 -8.59 -11.93
CA LEU A 16 -34.15 -7.89 -13.22
C LEU A 16 -35.24 -8.50 -14.12
N SER A 17 -36.47 -8.00 -14.00
CA SER A 17 -37.54 -8.26 -14.98
C SER A 17 -37.72 -7.02 -15.84
N ILE A 18 -36.96 -6.96 -16.94
CA ILE A 18 -37.28 -6.11 -18.09
C ILE A 18 -37.41 -7.07 -19.27
N ASP A 19 -38.65 -7.32 -19.66
CA ASP A 19 -39.00 -8.16 -20.80
C ASP A 19 -38.67 -7.40 -22.09
N GLU A 20 -37.58 -7.77 -22.77
CA GLU A 20 -37.42 -7.58 -24.20
C GLU A 20 -36.50 -8.68 -24.77
N GLU A 21 -37.12 -9.54 -25.57
CA GLU A 21 -36.64 -10.79 -26.13
C GLU A 21 -35.51 -10.56 -27.15
N TYR A 22 -34.23 -10.73 -26.75
CA TYR A 22 -33.08 -10.73 -27.65
C TYR A 22 -31.95 -11.69 -27.20
N ASP A 23 -31.76 -12.74 -27.99
CA ASP A 23 -30.53 -13.51 -28.29
C ASP A 23 -29.53 -13.78 -27.12
N GLU A 24 -29.61 -14.98 -26.53
CA GLU A 24 -28.63 -15.48 -25.56
C GLU A 24 -27.26 -15.73 -26.23
N GLY A 25 -26.36 -14.75 -26.11
CA GLY A 25 -24.92 -14.93 -26.21
C GLY A 25 -24.27 -14.98 -24.81
N PRO A 26 -23.12 -15.68 -24.63
CA PRO A 26 -22.51 -15.87 -23.31
C PRO A 26 -21.81 -14.57 -22.85
N TYR A 27 -22.49 -13.77 -22.04
CA TYR A 27 -22.03 -12.42 -21.66
C TYR A 27 -21.36 -12.31 -20.27
N PHE A 28 -21.08 -13.43 -19.58
CA PHE A 28 -20.62 -13.41 -18.17
C PHE A 28 -19.09 -13.50 -17.93
N ASP A 29 -18.24 -13.50 -18.96
CA ASP A 29 -16.78 -13.71 -18.81
C ASP A 29 -15.91 -12.44 -18.96
N SER A 30 -16.48 -11.29 -19.35
CA SER A 30 -15.67 -10.11 -19.78
C SER A 30 -14.82 -9.50 -18.67
N THR A 31 -15.39 -9.27 -17.47
CA THR A 31 -14.68 -8.53 -16.41
C THR A 31 -13.57 -9.33 -15.75
N GLU A 32 -13.79 -10.63 -15.54
CA GLU A 32 -12.79 -11.54 -14.99
C GLU A 32 -11.61 -11.70 -15.96
N ASP A 33 -11.89 -11.84 -17.25
CA ASP A 33 -10.85 -11.89 -18.27
C ASP A 33 -10.11 -10.57 -18.42
N GLU A 34 -10.80 -9.43 -18.34
CA GLU A 34 -10.18 -8.10 -18.29
C GLU A 34 -9.24 -7.95 -17.08
N MET A 35 -9.64 -8.47 -15.91
CA MET A 35 -8.83 -8.46 -14.71
C MET A 35 -7.58 -9.34 -14.86
N LYS A 36 -7.71 -10.55 -15.41
CA LYS A 36 -6.56 -11.43 -15.70
C LYS A 36 -5.59 -10.78 -16.68
N LEU A 37 -6.10 -10.21 -17.77
CA LEU A 37 -5.29 -9.47 -18.76
C LEU A 37 -4.63 -8.23 -18.15
N ALA A 38 -5.30 -7.56 -17.20
CA ALA A 38 -4.71 -6.45 -16.47
C ALA A 38 -3.58 -6.94 -15.55
N LYS A 39 -3.76 -8.07 -14.85
CA LYS A 39 -2.76 -8.68 -13.96
C LYS A 39 -1.48 -9.06 -14.72
N GLU A 40 -1.62 -9.64 -15.91
CA GLU A 40 -0.48 -10.03 -16.76
C GLU A 40 0.45 -8.87 -17.13
N LYS A 41 -0.05 -7.62 -17.10
CA LYS A 41 0.76 -6.42 -17.38
C LYS A 41 1.72 -6.08 -16.24
N TYR A 42 1.52 -6.63 -15.04
CA TYR A 42 2.36 -6.37 -13.88
C TYR A 42 3.52 -7.38 -13.83
N PRO A 43 4.77 -6.92 -13.91
CA PRO A 43 5.90 -7.83 -13.78
C PRO A 43 5.91 -8.46 -12.39
N GLY A 44 6.20 -9.76 -12.31
CA GLY A 44 6.21 -10.51 -11.04
C GLY A 44 4.83 -10.94 -10.52
N ALA A 45 3.72 -10.59 -11.20
CA ALA A 45 2.37 -10.91 -10.73
C ALA A 45 2.03 -12.40 -10.68
N SER A 46 2.73 -13.23 -11.48
CA SER A 46 2.62 -14.69 -11.41
C SER A 46 3.07 -15.25 -10.06
N ASN A 47 3.90 -14.50 -9.34
CA ASN A 47 4.46 -14.86 -8.05
C ASN A 47 3.92 -13.93 -6.94
N TRP A 48 2.72 -13.38 -7.05
CA TRP A 48 2.13 -12.63 -5.95
C TRP A 48 1.67 -13.54 -4.80
N ALA A 49 1.79 -13.06 -3.57
CA ALA A 49 1.13 -13.69 -2.44
C ALA A 49 -0.39 -13.50 -2.53
N PRO A 50 -1.20 -14.38 -1.91
CA PRO A 50 -2.66 -14.24 -1.92
C PRO A 50 -3.16 -12.86 -1.45
N ALA A 51 -2.48 -12.24 -0.48
CA ALA A 51 -2.84 -10.90 -0.01
C ALA A 51 -2.45 -9.77 -0.97
N GLU A 52 -1.42 -9.96 -1.81
CA GLU A 52 -1.08 -9.03 -2.90
C GLU A 52 -2.11 -9.13 -4.03
N GLU A 53 -2.44 -10.35 -4.44
CA GLU A 53 -3.46 -10.61 -5.45
C GLU A 53 -4.82 -10.08 -5.03
N ARG A 54 -5.22 -10.32 -3.78
CA ARG A 54 -6.48 -9.79 -3.24
C ARG A 54 -6.49 -8.26 -3.19
N LEU A 55 -5.35 -7.61 -2.93
CA LEU A 55 -5.27 -6.15 -3.01
C LEU A 55 -5.49 -5.68 -4.46
N PHE A 56 -4.82 -6.32 -5.43
CA PHE A 56 -4.98 -6.02 -6.84
C PHE A 56 -6.44 -6.15 -7.30
N GLU A 57 -7.10 -7.26 -6.99
CA GLU A 57 -8.52 -7.49 -7.33
C GLU A 57 -9.41 -6.37 -6.80
N ILE A 58 -9.23 -5.99 -5.53
CA ILE A 58 -10.01 -4.92 -4.89
C ILE A 58 -9.74 -3.59 -5.56
N LEU A 59 -8.47 -3.28 -5.84
CA LEU A 59 -8.12 -2.03 -6.51
C LEU A 59 -8.68 -1.99 -7.93
N PHE A 60 -8.67 -3.11 -8.65
CA PHE A 60 -9.23 -3.22 -9.99
C PHE A 60 -10.75 -2.97 -9.96
N MET A 61 -11.46 -3.65 -9.06
CA MET A 61 -12.92 -3.57 -8.93
C MET A 61 -13.41 -2.44 -8.03
N ARG A 62 -12.54 -1.56 -7.52
CA ARG A 62 -12.88 -0.57 -6.47
C ARG A 62 -14.04 0.36 -6.83
N GLN A 63 -14.36 0.51 -8.10
CA GLN A 63 -15.46 1.36 -8.55
C GLN A 63 -16.83 0.68 -8.42
N ASP A 64 -16.84 -0.65 -8.37
CA ASP A 64 -18.03 -1.50 -8.39
C ASP A 64 -18.21 -2.32 -7.11
N LEU A 65 -17.28 -2.21 -6.15
CA LEU A 65 -17.33 -2.93 -4.89
C LEU A 65 -18.06 -2.14 -3.78
N PRO A 66 -18.88 -2.82 -2.96
CA PRO A 66 -19.26 -2.28 -1.66
C PRO A 66 -18.04 -2.28 -0.74
N MET A 67 -17.58 -1.09 -0.32
CA MET A 67 -16.34 -0.93 0.43
C MET A 67 -16.52 -0.25 1.78
N LEU A 68 -17.60 0.52 1.97
CA LEU A 68 -17.88 1.30 3.16
C LEU A 68 -19.14 0.78 3.86
N PRO A 69 -19.21 0.80 5.21
CA PRO A 69 -20.40 0.40 5.92
C PRO A 69 -21.63 1.20 5.46
N THR A 70 -22.78 0.53 5.34
CA THR A 70 -24.05 1.18 4.94
C THR A 70 -24.42 2.37 5.84
N THR A 71 -24.07 2.30 7.12
CA THR A 71 -24.31 3.38 8.09
C THR A 71 -23.54 4.66 7.79
N TRP A 72 -22.43 4.58 7.05
CA TRP A 72 -21.61 5.75 6.69
C TRP A 72 -22.23 6.57 5.55
N ASN A 73 -23.24 6.06 4.84
CA ASN A 73 -23.90 6.82 3.77
C ASN A 73 -24.35 8.21 4.25
N MET A 74 -24.88 8.30 5.47
CA MET A 74 -25.29 9.58 6.07
C MET A 74 -24.14 10.55 6.31
N ASP A 75 -22.96 10.05 6.65
CA ASP A 75 -21.76 10.87 6.85
C ASP A 75 -21.19 11.42 5.52
N PHE A 76 -21.56 10.82 4.38
CA PHE A 76 -21.02 11.14 3.06
C PHE A 76 -22.05 11.69 2.05
N GLN A 77 -23.26 12.09 2.47
CA GLN A 77 -24.32 12.60 1.57
C GLN A 77 -23.90 13.78 0.66
N GLY A 78 -22.86 14.53 1.02
CA GLY A 78 -22.32 15.63 0.21
C GLY A 78 -21.15 15.26 -0.70
N VAL A 79 -20.71 14.00 -0.68
CA VAL A 79 -19.55 13.53 -1.45
C VAL A 79 -20.03 12.77 -2.69
N PRO A 80 -19.54 13.11 -3.90
CA PRO A 80 -20.00 12.47 -5.13
C PRO A 80 -19.41 11.06 -5.29
N ILE A 81 -19.94 10.09 -4.53
CA ILE A 81 -19.60 8.66 -4.59
C ILE A 81 -20.85 7.86 -4.97
N SER A 82 -20.67 6.79 -5.74
CA SER A 82 -21.75 5.87 -6.09
C SER A 82 -22.31 5.15 -4.85
N ASP A 83 -23.63 4.98 -4.78
CA ASP A 83 -24.31 4.27 -3.68
C ASP A 83 -23.84 2.82 -3.53
N VAL A 84 -23.34 2.21 -4.61
CA VAL A 84 -22.80 0.83 -4.61
C VAL A 84 -21.73 0.66 -3.53
N ILE A 85 -20.94 1.70 -3.24
CA ILE A 85 -19.89 1.64 -2.23
C ILE A 85 -20.42 1.36 -0.81
N PHE A 86 -21.69 1.67 -0.53
CA PHE A 86 -22.33 1.49 0.77
C PHE A 86 -23.21 0.24 0.86
N GLN A 87 -23.31 -0.55 -0.21
CA GLN A 87 -24.17 -1.75 -0.29
C GLN A 87 -23.49 -2.99 0.32
N THR A 88 -22.84 -2.84 1.47
CA THR A 88 -22.18 -3.93 2.18
C THR A 88 -23.19 -4.87 2.83
N SER A 89 -22.89 -6.16 2.85
CA SER A 89 -23.71 -7.22 3.46
C SER A 89 -22.83 -8.23 4.19
N ASP A 90 -23.42 -9.27 4.78
CA ASP A 90 -22.65 -10.36 5.39
C ASP A 90 -21.82 -11.15 4.36
N GLU A 91 -22.31 -11.24 3.12
CA GLU A 91 -21.60 -11.86 1.99
C GLU A 91 -20.49 -10.94 1.45
N PHE A 92 -20.74 -9.62 1.45
CA PHE A 92 -19.82 -8.60 0.98
C PHE A 92 -19.51 -7.58 2.09
N PRO A 93 -18.65 -7.95 3.06
CA PRO A 93 -18.35 -7.09 4.20
C PRO A 93 -17.56 -5.84 3.76
N PRO A 94 -17.66 -4.74 4.52
CA PRO A 94 -16.91 -3.52 4.23
C PRO A 94 -15.39 -3.77 4.25
N ILE A 95 -14.69 -3.15 3.30
CA ILE A 95 -13.22 -3.19 3.20
C ILE A 95 -12.60 -2.09 4.07
N ILE A 96 -13.21 -0.91 4.08
CA ILE A 96 -12.80 0.25 4.88
C ILE A 96 -13.88 0.46 5.95
N TYR A 97 -13.56 0.15 7.20
CA TYR A 97 -14.47 0.23 8.33
C TYR A 97 -13.72 0.61 9.61
N ALA A 98 -14.46 0.91 10.68
CA ALA A 98 -13.91 1.15 12.02
C ALA A 98 -14.14 -0.07 12.92
N HIS A 99 -13.12 -0.48 13.68
CA HIS A 99 -13.29 -1.44 14.78
C HIS A 99 -13.84 -0.77 16.04
N SER A 100 -13.60 0.52 16.20
CA SER A 100 -13.91 1.27 17.42
C SER A 100 -14.98 2.34 17.20
N ASN A 101 -14.57 3.56 16.83
CA ASN A 101 -15.44 4.72 16.72
C ASN A 101 -15.63 5.10 15.24
N PRO A 102 -16.83 4.88 14.66
CA PRO A 102 -17.14 5.23 13.27
C PRO A 102 -16.89 6.69 12.92
N PHE A 103 -17.23 7.62 13.83
CA PHE A 103 -17.05 9.06 13.59
C PHE A 103 -15.58 9.46 13.40
N ARG A 104 -14.66 8.82 14.14
CA ARG A 104 -13.22 9.06 13.94
C ARG A 104 -12.75 8.56 12.58
N ALA A 105 -13.30 7.45 12.12
CA ALA A 105 -12.96 6.84 10.85
C ALA A 105 -13.47 7.66 9.67
N THR A 106 -14.73 8.09 9.69
CA THR A 106 -15.29 8.95 8.64
C THR A 106 -14.56 10.29 8.59
N THR A 107 -14.25 10.90 9.74
CA THR A 107 -13.41 12.12 9.80
C THR A 107 -12.01 11.92 9.21
N ALA A 108 -11.36 10.79 9.52
CA ALA A 108 -10.04 10.47 8.98
C ALA A 108 -10.09 10.26 7.45
N LEU A 109 -11.14 9.62 6.95
CA LEU A 109 -11.34 9.37 5.53
C LEU A 109 -11.66 10.66 4.75
N VAL A 110 -12.53 11.54 5.27
CA VAL A 110 -12.78 12.87 4.67
C VAL A 110 -11.48 13.67 4.54
N ARG A 111 -10.62 13.65 5.56
CA ARG A 111 -9.32 14.34 5.50
C ARG A 111 -8.42 13.81 4.39
N LEU A 112 -8.48 12.51 4.09
CA LEU A 112 -7.79 11.92 2.94
C LEU A 112 -8.42 12.34 1.62
N MET A 113 -9.76 12.40 1.52
CA MET A 113 -10.46 12.89 0.31
C MET A 113 -10.06 14.33 -0.02
N ASP A 114 -9.96 15.19 1.01
CA ASP A 114 -9.53 16.58 0.87
C ASP A 114 -8.04 16.75 0.51
N LEU A 115 -7.24 15.69 0.59
CA LEU A 115 -5.79 15.78 0.38
C LEU A 115 -5.44 16.21 -1.05
N THR A 116 -6.23 15.78 -2.05
CA THR A 116 -6.08 16.24 -3.43
C THR A 116 -6.28 17.75 -3.54
N GLU A 117 -7.33 18.29 -2.93
CA GLU A 117 -7.59 19.72 -2.94
C GLU A 117 -6.47 20.50 -2.24
N LYS A 118 -6.09 20.09 -1.03
CA LYS A 118 -4.98 20.71 -0.26
C LYS A 118 -3.67 20.71 -1.05
N THR A 119 -3.38 19.61 -1.76
CA THR A 119 -2.21 19.48 -2.61
C THR A 119 -2.24 20.49 -3.75
N ARG A 120 -3.36 20.56 -4.47
CA ARG A 120 -3.54 21.50 -5.59
C ARG A 120 -3.46 22.95 -5.15
N THR A 121 -4.12 23.32 -4.06
CA THR A 121 -4.08 24.66 -3.47
C THR A 121 -2.65 25.04 -3.07
N SER A 122 -1.88 24.10 -2.50
CA SER A 122 -0.47 24.33 -2.17
C SER A 122 0.39 24.59 -3.41
N ILE A 123 0.16 23.85 -4.50
CA ILE A 123 0.85 24.07 -5.78
C ILE A 123 0.50 25.44 -6.36
N GLN A 124 -0.80 25.79 -6.41
CA GLN A 124 -1.28 27.07 -6.93
C GLN A 124 -0.76 28.26 -6.12
N SER A 125 -0.54 28.06 -4.82
CA SER A 125 0.05 29.07 -3.92
C SER A 125 1.59 29.16 -4.01
N GLY A 126 2.22 28.45 -4.95
CA GLY A 126 3.67 28.46 -5.13
C GLY A 126 4.46 27.59 -4.13
N LEU A 127 3.79 26.78 -3.30
CA LEU A 127 4.42 25.95 -2.26
C LEU A 127 4.65 24.49 -2.72
N ARG A 128 4.93 24.29 -4.02
CA ARG A 128 5.11 22.94 -4.62
C ARG A 128 6.17 22.10 -3.89
N SER A 129 7.27 22.70 -3.43
CA SER A 129 8.34 22.00 -2.70
C SER A 129 7.88 21.43 -1.34
N LYS A 130 6.82 21.98 -0.74
CA LYS A 130 6.26 21.51 0.54
C LYS A 130 5.23 20.40 0.37
N VAL A 131 4.76 20.15 -0.86
CA VAL A 131 3.69 19.18 -1.15
C VAL A 131 4.04 17.74 -0.74
N PRO A 132 5.24 17.20 -1.01
CA PRO A 132 5.55 15.82 -0.59
C PRO A 132 5.44 15.64 0.93
N GLN A 133 5.85 16.65 1.71
CA GLN A 133 5.75 16.63 3.17
C GLN A 133 4.31 16.82 3.66
N LEU A 134 3.51 17.64 2.96
CA LEU A 134 2.07 17.74 3.21
C LEU A 134 1.39 16.37 3.04
N ILE A 135 1.66 15.67 1.93
CA ILE A 135 1.11 14.33 1.67
C ILE A 135 1.57 13.37 2.78
N LYS A 136 2.87 13.29 3.08
CA LYS A 136 3.40 12.44 4.15
C LYS A 136 2.70 12.67 5.49
N ARG A 137 2.49 13.94 5.86
CA ARG A 137 1.84 14.32 7.10
C ARG A 137 0.38 13.86 7.15
N GLU A 138 -0.39 14.03 6.07
CA GLU A 138 -1.79 13.58 6.05
C GLU A 138 -1.91 12.05 6.02
N LEU A 139 -1.03 11.36 5.28
CA LEU A 139 -0.95 9.89 5.31
C LEU A 139 -0.59 9.36 6.71
N ASN A 140 0.38 10.00 7.39
CA ASN A 140 0.74 9.65 8.76
C ASN A 140 -0.42 9.84 9.75
N LYS A 141 -1.24 10.88 9.58
CA LYS A 141 -2.45 11.06 10.40
C LYS A 141 -3.44 9.92 10.20
N TYR A 142 -3.62 9.47 8.97
CA TYR A 142 -4.51 8.35 8.67
C TYR A 142 -3.97 7.02 9.21
N MET A 143 -2.67 6.74 9.05
CA MET A 143 -2.03 5.58 9.67
C MET A 143 -2.12 5.60 11.20
N ASN A 144 -2.00 6.78 11.83
CA ASN A 144 -2.15 6.92 13.27
C ASN A 144 -3.61 6.66 13.71
N TRP A 145 -4.61 7.12 12.96
CA TRP A 145 -6.00 6.72 13.20
C TRP A 145 -6.15 5.20 13.10
N ALA A 146 -5.60 4.58 12.05
CA ALA A 146 -5.67 3.14 11.87
C ALA A 146 -5.02 2.38 13.04
N ALA A 147 -3.89 2.86 13.56
CA ALA A 147 -3.24 2.28 14.73
C ALA A 147 -4.05 2.40 16.04
N GLN A 148 -4.75 3.52 16.21
CA GLN A 148 -5.69 3.70 17.33
C GLN A 148 -6.90 2.78 17.18
N ASP A 149 -7.44 2.67 15.97
CA ASP A 149 -8.62 1.86 15.69
C ASP A 149 -8.32 0.35 15.78
N GLY A 150 -7.13 -0.06 15.36
CA GLY A 150 -6.63 -1.43 15.49
C GLY A 150 -6.18 -1.81 16.91
N ASP A 151 -6.19 -0.85 17.84
CA ASP A 151 -5.77 -0.99 19.24
C ASP A 151 -4.34 -1.52 19.42
N TYR A 152 -3.40 -1.02 18.61
CA TYR A 152 -1.98 -1.39 18.71
C TYR A 152 -1.05 -0.20 18.85
N LEU A 153 -1.59 1.02 19.04
CA LEU A 153 -0.78 2.23 19.21
C LEU A 153 0.09 2.19 20.48
N HIS A 154 -0.36 1.49 21.53
CA HIS A 154 0.33 1.34 22.80
C HIS A 154 1.37 0.21 22.81
N LEU A 155 1.50 -0.52 21.70
CA LEU A 155 2.36 -1.68 21.56
C LEU A 155 3.65 -1.32 20.80
N ARG A 156 4.74 -1.98 21.16
CA ARG A 156 6.00 -1.96 20.44
C ARG A 156 5.88 -2.88 19.23
N ILE A 157 5.31 -2.35 18.15
CA ILE A 157 5.03 -3.10 16.94
C ILE A 157 6.21 -3.15 15.98
N VAL A 158 6.24 -4.19 15.15
CA VAL A 158 6.95 -4.16 13.87
C VAL A 158 5.92 -3.78 12.79
N PRO A 159 6.02 -2.60 12.18
CA PRO A 159 5.05 -2.13 11.19
C PRO A 159 5.10 -3.01 9.94
N ASN A 160 3.94 -3.25 9.33
CA ASN A 160 3.81 -3.90 8.02
C ASN A 160 3.53 -2.90 6.90
N ILE A 161 3.49 -1.60 7.19
CA ILE A 161 3.32 -0.53 6.22
C ILE A 161 4.30 0.60 6.52
N LEU A 162 4.86 1.24 5.49
CA LEU A 162 5.69 2.44 5.63
C LEU A 162 5.23 3.57 4.69
N THR A 163 5.58 4.80 5.04
CA THR A 163 5.37 5.98 4.19
C THR A 163 6.65 6.82 4.12
N GLU A 164 7.14 7.06 2.90
CA GLU A 164 8.39 7.80 2.68
C GLU A 164 8.29 8.80 1.55
N VAL A 165 8.99 9.93 1.71
CA VAL A 165 9.19 10.91 0.63
C VAL A 165 10.49 10.52 -0.06
N VAL A 166 10.40 10.33 -1.38
CA VAL A 166 11.54 10.02 -2.23
C VAL A 166 12.13 11.35 -2.72
N ASP A 167 13.46 11.46 -2.66
CA ASP A 167 14.16 12.57 -3.29
C ASP A 167 14.10 12.39 -4.81
N THR A 168 13.51 13.34 -5.51
CA THR A 168 13.38 13.27 -6.98
C THR A 168 14.57 13.90 -7.70
N ALA A 169 15.57 14.41 -6.97
CA ALA A 169 16.81 14.92 -7.55
C ALA A 169 17.78 13.79 -7.93
N MET A 170 17.62 12.59 -7.37
CA MET A 170 18.43 11.42 -7.73
C MET A 170 17.99 10.80 -9.07
N PRO A 171 18.92 10.10 -9.77
CA PRO A 171 18.60 9.31 -10.96
C PRO A 171 17.51 8.26 -10.70
N GLU A 172 16.73 7.93 -11.73
CA GLU A 172 15.62 6.97 -11.65
C GLU A 172 16.05 5.57 -11.18
N SER A 173 17.25 5.12 -11.59
CA SER A 173 17.82 3.85 -11.12
C SER A 173 18.07 3.84 -9.62
N GLU A 174 18.56 4.95 -9.08
CA GLU A 174 18.81 5.11 -7.64
C GLU A 174 17.49 5.23 -6.86
N ILE A 175 16.47 5.89 -7.42
CA ILE A 175 15.12 5.93 -6.86
C ILE A 175 14.55 4.51 -6.74
N THR A 176 14.67 3.74 -7.82
CA THR A 176 14.15 2.37 -7.88
C THR A 176 14.88 1.48 -6.87
N GLU A 177 16.21 1.55 -6.83
CA GLU A 177 17.02 0.81 -5.86
C GLU A 177 16.68 1.22 -4.43
N TYR A 178 16.50 2.51 -4.16
CA TYR A 178 16.10 3.03 -2.86
C TYR A 178 14.76 2.44 -2.41
N ILE A 179 13.72 2.54 -3.25
CA ILE A 179 12.39 2.00 -2.95
C ILE A 179 12.46 0.49 -2.69
N GLN A 180 13.14 -0.25 -3.57
CA GLN A 180 13.29 -1.69 -3.43
C GLN A 180 14.00 -2.08 -2.13
N ASN A 181 15.09 -1.40 -1.81
CA ASN A 181 15.85 -1.65 -0.58
C ASN A 181 15.01 -1.37 0.66
N ARG A 182 14.24 -0.26 0.68
CA ARG A 182 13.35 0.05 1.81
C ARG A 182 12.27 -1.01 1.99
N MET A 183 11.65 -1.48 0.91
CA MET A 183 10.64 -2.56 0.96
C MET A 183 11.24 -3.88 1.44
N ARG A 184 12.39 -4.30 0.90
CA ARG A 184 13.10 -5.52 1.32
C ARG A 184 13.57 -5.46 2.77
N LEU A 185 13.98 -4.29 3.26
CA LEU A 185 14.34 -4.09 4.66
C LEU A 185 13.13 -4.27 5.58
N LEU A 186 11.97 -3.70 5.22
CA LEU A 186 10.73 -3.88 5.98
C LEU A 186 10.28 -5.36 5.98
N ALA A 187 10.35 -6.02 4.83
CA ALA A 187 10.05 -7.45 4.69
C ALA A 187 10.99 -8.32 5.54
N LYS A 188 12.30 -8.05 5.49
CA LYS A 188 13.29 -8.73 6.32
C LYS A 188 12.99 -8.54 7.81
N LEU A 189 12.69 -7.31 8.22
CA LEU A 189 12.36 -7.00 9.59
C LEU A 189 11.13 -7.79 10.09
N GLN A 190 10.07 -7.89 9.28
CA GLN A 190 8.90 -8.70 9.59
C GLN A 190 9.24 -10.19 9.73
N ARG A 191 10.03 -10.74 8.79
CA ARG A 191 10.48 -12.13 8.89
C ARG A 191 11.26 -12.40 10.17
N GLU A 192 12.29 -11.60 10.45
CA GLU A 192 13.15 -11.81 11.61
C GLU A 192 12.35 -11.71 12.92
N PHE A 193 11.35 -10.82 12.97
CA PHE A 193 10.46 -10.72 14.12
C PHE A 193 9.63 -12.00 14.32
N LEU A 194 9.18 -12.64 13.24
CA LEU A 194 8.28 -13.80 13.29
C LEU A 194 9.00 -15.15 13.36
N ARG A 195 10.33 -15.18 13.27
CA ARG A 195 11.12 -16.41 13.46
C ARG A 195 10.86 -17.05 14.82
N GLU A 196 10.91 -18.39 14.86
CA GLU A 196 10.87 -19.14 16.12
C GLU A 196 12.16 -18.95 16.92
N ASP A 197 13.31 -18.97 16.23
CA ASP A 197 14.65 -18.75 16.78
C ASP A 197 15.02 -17.26 16.87
N ARG A 198 14.01 -16.38 17.01
CA ARG A 198 14.21 -14.93 17.13
C ARG A 198 15.17 -14.62 18.28
N ASN A 199 16.15 -13.77 18.02
CA ASN A 199 17.04 -13.25 19.05
C ASN A 199 16.22 -12.60 20.20
N PRO A 200 16.40 -13.02 21.47
CA PRO A 200 15.72 -12.39 22.60
C PRO A 200 15.95 -10.88 22.72
N GLN A 201 17.10 -10.39 22.25
CA GLN A 201 17.46 -8.97 22.19
C GLN A 201 17.11 -8.32 20.83
N PHE A 202 16.14 -8.88 20.09
CA PHE A 202 15.70 -8.36 18.79
C PHE A 202 15.57 -6.84 18.79
N TRP A 203 14.89 -6.31 19.81
CA TRP A 203 14.63 -4.91 20.01
C TRP A 203 15.84 -4.02 20.28
N ASP A 204 16.92 -4.57 20.84
CA ASP A 204 18.16 -3.84 21.14
C ASP A 204 19.10 -3.82 19.93
N VAL A 205 19.02 -4.86 19.10
CA VAL A 205 19.81 -5.01 17.87
C VAL A 205 19.24 -4.16 16.72
N LEU A 206 17.97 -3.77 16.80
CA LEU A 206 17.34 -2.90 15.80
C LEU A 206 17.93 -1.49 15.85
N LYS A 207 18.78 -1.19 14.86
CA LYS A 207 19.28 0.17 14.65
C LYS A 207 18.10 1.11 14.34
N PRO A 208 18.01 2.29 14.98
CA PRO A 208 16.97 3.29 14.68
C PRO A 208 16.89 3.66 13.20
N SER A 209 17.98 3.52 12.44
CA SER A 209 18.05 3.81 11.01
C SER A 209 17.14 2.93 10.13
N VAL A 210 16.68 1.78 10.62
CA VAL A 210 15.76 0.91 9.86
C VAL A 210 14.38 1.60 9.70
N PHE A 211 13.98 2.40 10.69
CA PHE A 211 12.70 3.14 10.71
C PHE A 211 12.86 4.63 10.44
N THR A 212 14.07 5.17 10.57
CA THR A 212 14.32 6.60 10.32
C THR A 212 14.53 6.79 8.83
N SER A 213 13.66 7.58 8.17
CA SER A 213 13.93 8.06 6.81
C SER A 213 15.31 8.74 6.80
N PRO A 214 16.15 8.53 5.78
CA PRO A 214 17.42 9.25 5.67
C PRO A 214 17.16 10.75 5.82
N LYS A 215 17.96 11.43 6.65
CA LYS A 215 17.82 12.87 6.90
C LYS A 215 18.09 13.63 5.59
N ILE A 216 17.04 13.91 4.83
CA ILE A 216 17.07 14.94 3.80
C ILE A 216 17.35 16.26 4.53
N LYS A 217 18.45 16.91 4.17
CA LYS A 217 18.96 18.12 4.81
C LYS A 217 17.90 19.22 4.68
N LEU A 218 17.28 19.59 5.79
CA LEU A 218 16.28 20.66 5.88
C LEU A 218 16.74 21.68 6.91
N GLU A 219 16.64 22.95 6.52
CA GLU A 219 16.80 24.14 7.38
C GLU A 219 15.78 24.12 8.53
N PRO A 220 16.09 24.74 9.68
CA PRO A 220 15.25 24.69 10.86
C PRO A 220 14.07 25.66 10.68
N ASP A 221 12.84 25.14 10.61
CA ASP A 221 11.66 25.99 10.73
C ASP A 221 10.54 25.31 11.54
N ASP A 222 10.12 26.07 12.55
CA ASP A 222 8.91 26.06 13.37
C ASP A 222 8.26 24.72 13.73
N GLY A 223 8.74 24.17 14.86
CA GLY A 223 7.87 23.63 15.91
C GLY A 223 6.93 22.50 15.52
N LEU A 224 7.47 21.35 15.08
CA LEU A 224 6.71 20.09 15.02
C LEU A 224 7.64 18.90 15.27
N ALA A 225 7.22 18.03 16.20
CA ALA A 225 7.92 16.82 16.58
C ALA A 225 8.21 15.95 15.34
N SER A 226 9.49 15.63 15.14
CA SER A 226 9.90 14.57 14.24
C SER A 226 9.33 13.25 14.75
N PHE A 227 8.32 12.72 14.04
CA PHE A 227 7.67 11.46 14.39
C PHE A 227 8.58 10.27 14.06
N GLY A 228 9.52 9.99 14.95
CA GLY A 228 10.10 8.65 15.17
C GLY A 228 9.21 7.79 16.08
N GLY A 229 7.90 8.04 16.08
CA GLY A 229 6.94 7.60 17.11
C GLY A 229 6.55 6.12 17.08
N TRP A 230 7.26 5.27 16.34
CA TRP A 230 7.05 3.81 16.39
C TRP A 230 8.03 3.10 17.33
N LEU A 231 9.03 3.83 17.86
CA LEU A 231 9.98 3.33 18.85
C LEU A 231 10.36 4.36 19.94
N THR A 232 9.77 5.56 19.94
CA THR A 232 10.12 6.61 20.92
C THR A 232 8.88 7.32 21.48
N PRO A 233 8.78 7.49 22.82
CA PRO A 233 7.66 8.22 23.42
C PRO A 233 7.72 9.71 23.10
N ALA A 234 6.56 10.31 22.80
CA ALA A 234 6.43 11.71 22.46
C ALA A 234 6.67 12.63 23.68
N LYS A 235 7.52 13.66 23.52
CA LYS A 235 7.64 14.76 24.48
C LYS A 235 6.72 15.92 24.06
N SER A 236 5.84 16.35 24.95
CA SER A 236 5.00 17.54 24.80
C SER A 236 5.65 18.75 25.47
N ARG A 237 5.71 19.91 24.78
CA ARG A 237 5.72 21.22 25.48
C ARG A 237 4.96 22.31 24.73
N ARG A 238 3.90 22.76 25.40
CA ARG A 238 3.35 24.11 25.65
C ARG A 238 3.96 25.29 24.85
N GLY A 239 3.10 26.05 24.16
CA GLY A 239 3.47 27.09 23.21
C GLY A 239 3.60 28.52 23.75
N SER A 240 3.89 29.43 22.81
CA SER A 240 3.76 30.89 22.94
C SER A 240 3.73 31.56 21.57
N HIS A 241 2.88 32.59 21.46
CA HIS A 241 2.61 33.47 20.31
C HIS A 241 3.86 34.19 19.74
N LEU A 242 3.88 34.51 18.42
CA LEU A 242 3.79 35.90 17.89
C LEU A 242 4.01 36.04 16.36
N HIS A 243 3.11 36.83 15.77
CA HIS A 243 3.18 37.82 14.69
C HIS A 243 3.70 37.58 13.25
N ILE A 244 2.92 38.22 12.36
CA ILE A 244 2.89 38.26 10.89
C ILE A 244 3.95 39.21 10.33
N GLY A 245 4.58 38.82 9.21
CA GLY A 245 5.35 39.69 8.32
C GLY A 245 5.14 39.33 6.86
N ARG A 246 4.56 40.27 6.10
CA ARG A 246 4.16 40.22 4.69
C ARG A 246 5.35 40.50 3.77
N LEU A 247 5.53 39.74 2.69
CA LEU A 247 6.15 40.26 1.45
C LEU A 247 5.70 39.49 0.20
N VAL A 248 5.68 40.23 -0.91
CA VAL A 248 5.01 39.98 -2.20
C VAL A 248 6.06 39.87 -3.32
N SER A 249 5.67 39.16 -4.39
CA SER A 249 6.22 39.09 -5.77
C SER A 249 7.46 38.22 -6.00
N THR A 250 7.69 37.57 -7.15
CA THR A 250 7.21 37.80 -8.52
C THR A 250 7.32 36.48 -9.31
N THR A 251 6.44 36.30 -10.28
CA THR A 251 6.32 35.17 -11.22
C THR A 251 7.46 35.10 -12.24
N GLU A 252 7.93 33.89 -12.57
CA GLU A 252 8.41 33.55 -13.92
C GLU A 252 8.22 32.04 -14.18
N THR A 253 7.35 31.73 -15.14
CA THR A 253 6.97 30.40 -15.61
C THR A 253 7.95 29.90 -16.67
N ARG A 254 8.45 28.67 -16.52
CA ARG A 254 9.07 27.91 -17.62
C ARG A 254 8.52 26.48 -17.63
N GLU A 255 7.68 26.22 -18.62
CA GLU A 255 7.22 24.89 -18.98
C GLU A 255 8.37 24.11 -19.64
N VAL A 256 8.65 22.91 -19.13
CA VAL A 256 9.52 21.95 -19.80
C VAL A 256 8.71 20.67 -19.99
N ALA A 257 8.28 20.45 -21.22
CA ALA A 257 7.67 19.20 -21.66
C ALA A 257 8.77 18.13 -21.71
N VAL A 258 8.69 17.14 -20.80
CA VAL A 258 9.57 15.97 -20.82
C VAL A 258 8.83 14.81 -21.47
N LYS A 259 9.36 14.44 -22.63
CA LYS A 259 9.06 13.26 -23.44
C LYS A 259 9.67 12.05 -22.72
N ILE A 260 8.85 11.07 -22.35
CA ILE A 260 9.27 9.85 -21.64
C ILE A 260 8.95 8.65 -22.52
N GLU A 261 9.95 7.83 -22.86
CA GLU A 261 9.91 6.37 -23.04
C GLU A 261 11.34 5.81 -23.23
N PRO A 262 11.62 4.51 -22.95
CA PRO A 262 10.77 3.50 -22.30
C PRO A 262 11.38 2.87 -21.03
N GLY A 263 10.51 2.64 -20.05
CA GLY A 263 10.72 1.92 -18.80
C GLY A 263 9.45 2.03 -17.97
N LEU A 264 8.47 1.15 -18.24
CA LEU A 264 7.05 1.15 -17.83
C LEU A 264 6.08 1.67 -18.90
N LYS A 265 5.52 0.75 -19.71
CA LYS A 265 4.09 0.66 -20.12
C LYS A 265 3.84 -0.47 -21.13
N SER A 266 2.64 -1.06 -21.06
CA SER A 266 2.06 -1.97 -22.06
C SER A 266 1.41 -1.18 -23.22
N PRO A 267 1.29 -1.75 -24.43
CA PRO A 267 0.22 -1.36 -25.36
C PRO A 267 -0.56 -2.53 -25.97
N GLY A 268 -1.85 -2.28 -26.26
CA GLY A 268 -2.72 -3.16 -27.03
C GLY A 268 -2.63 -2.95 -28.55
N ILE A 269 -2.75 -4.07 -29.26
CA ILE A 269 -3.37 -4.36 -30.58
C ILE A 269 -2.99 -3.48 -31.79
N SER A 270 -2.19 -4.05 -32.73
CA SER A 270 -2.72 -4.63 -33.99
C SER A 270 -1.62 -5.05 -35.00
N THR A 271 -1.65 -6.36 -35.30
CA THR A 271 -1.45 -7.08 -36.58
C THR A 271 -0.15 -7.06 -37.41
N ARG A 272 0.14 -8.31 -37.88
CA ARG A 272 1.04 -8.81 -38.96
C ARG A 272 2.47 -9.17 -38.55
N GLU A 273 2.76 -10.44 -38.31
CA GLU A 273 2.96 -11.57 -39.24
C GLU A 273 4.42 -11.73 -39.76
N LEU A 274 4.97 -12.91 -39.43
CA LEU A 274 5.79 -13.84 -40.22
C LEU A 274 7.24 -14.10 -39.79
N HIS A 275 7.41 -15.36 -39.36
CA HIS A 275 8.44 -16.35 -39.74
C HIS A 275 9.92 -16.08 -39.41
N LYS A 276 10.82 -17.06 -39.34
CA LYS A 276 10.91 -18.52 -39.07
C LYS A 276 12.39 -18.83 -39.36
N THR A 277 12.88 -19.98 -38.87
CA THR A 277 14.06 -20.74 -39.37
C THR A 277 15.33 -20.56 -38.52
N THR A 278 15.69 -21.48 -37.61
CA THR A 278 16.34 -22.82 -37.81
C THR A 278 17.76 -22.61 -38.39
N THR A 279 18.88 -23.22 -37.94
CA THR A 279 19.23 -24.66 -38.06
C THR A 279 20.72 -24.85 -37.68
N ILE A 280 21.05 -25.81 -36.77
CA ILE A 280 22.06 -26.92 -36.89
C ILE A 280 23.57 -26.58 -37.16
N SER A 281 24.62 -27.30 -36.73
CA SER A 281 24.97 -28.38 -35.77
C SER A 281 26.51 -28.63 -35.82
N LYS A 282 27.06 -29.19 -34.73
CA LYS A 282 28.15 -30.21 -34.59
C LYS A 282 29.63 -29.93 -34.98
N GLU A 283 30.47 -29.78 -33.94
CA GLU A 283 31.60 -30.64 -33.43
C GLU A 283 32.51 -31.49 -34.37
N PRO A 284 33.67 -32.07 -33.92
CA PRO A 284 34.42 -31.99 -32.64
C PRO A 284 35.98 -31.91 -32.80
N TYR A 285 36.77 -31.85 -31.70
CA TYR A 285 38.00 -32.66 -31.47
C TYR A 285 38.54 -32.53 -30.01
N ASN A 286 38.90 -33.69 -29.44
CA ASN A 286 39.59 -34.06 -28.18
C ASN A 286 40.83 -33.19 -27.80
N SER A 287 41.35 -33.08 -26.56
CA SER A 287 41.21 -33.82 -25.28
C SER A 287 42.13 -33.18 -24.21
N ARG A 288 41.77 -33.19 -22.92
CA ARG A 288 42.60 -33.71 -21.79
C ARG A 288 41.94 -33.50 -20.42
N SER A 289 42.08 -34.53 -19.59
CA SER A 289 41.51 -34.73 -18.25
C SER A 289 42.10 -33.83 -17.15
N SER A 290 41.26 -33.39 -16.22
CA SER A 290 41.59 -33.13 -14.82
C SER A 290 40.36 -33.48 -13.96
N SER A 291 40.61 -34.14 -12.83
CA SER A 291 39.69 -34.89 -11.97
C SER A 291 38.53 -34.07 -11.34
N PRO A 292 37.50 -34.75 -10.79
CA PRO A 292 36.16 -34.19 -10.62
C PRO A 292 36.05 -33.32 -9.37
N SER A 293 35.58 -32.09 -9.54
CA SER A 293 34.96 -31.31 -8.47
C SER A 293 33.62 -31.95 -8.12
N SER A 294 33.43 -32.23 -6.83
CA SER A 294 32.19 -32.71 -6.23
C SER A 294 30.97 -31.95 -6.77
N PRO A 295 29.78 -32.59 -6.90
CA PRO A 295 28.57 -31.86 -7.23
C PRO A 295 28.31 -30.85 -6.11
N GLU A 296 28.25 -29.57 -6.46
CA GLU A 296 27.58 -28.57 -5.61
C GLU A 296 26.14 -29.08 -5.41
N GLU A 297 25.86 -29.56 -4.20
CA GLU A 297 24.49 -29.65 -3.73
C GLU A 297 23.84 -28.29 -3.95
N PRO A 298 22.62 -28.22 -4.51
CA PRO A 298 21.88 -26.97 -4.54
C PRO A 298 21.79 -26.50 -3.09
N GLN A 299 22.41 -25.35 -2.78
CA GLN A 299 22.28 -24.73 -1.47
C GLN A 299 20.80 -24.44 -1.27
N THR A 300 20.14 -25.36 -0.58
CA THR A 300 18.78 -25.21 -0.11
C THR A 300 18.81 -23.99 0.79
N SER A 301 18.01 -22.99 0.44
CA SER A 301 17.83 -21.80 1.25
C SER A 301 17.54 -22.27 2.68
N PRO A 302 18.21 -21.70 3.72
CA PRO A 302 17.95 -22.11 5.10
C PRO A 302 16.45 -22.04 5.37
N GLN A 303 15.85 -23.19 5.64
CA GLN A 303 14.42 -23.33 5.83
C GLN A 303 14.10 -22.84 7.25
N TYR A 304 13.81 -21.54 7.36
CA TYR A 304 13.45 -20.93 8.63
C TYR A 304 12.04 -21.37 9.05
N ILE A 305 11.88 -21.65 10.34
CA ILE A 305 10.58 -21.91 10.95
C ILE A 305 10.07 -20.59 11.56
N TYR A 306 8.83 -20.24 11.26
CA TYR A 306 8.20 -19.02 11.74
C TYR A 306 7.04 -19.34 12.67
N ARG A 307 6.89 -18.56 13.73
CA ARG A 307 5.76 -18.62 14.66
C ARG A 307 4.43 -18.34 13.97
N ARG A 308 4.47 -17.51 12.92
CA ARG A 308 3.37 -17.21 12.00
C ARG A 308 3.92 -16.99 10.59
N GLN A 309 3.09 -17.17 9.58
CA GLN A 309 3.45 -16.79 8.21
C GLN A 309 3.78 -15.30 8.15
N PRO A 310 4.98 -14.90 7.65
CA PRO A 310 5.30 -13.49 7.47
C PRO A 310 4.30 -12.79 6.54
N PRO A 311 3.81 -11.60 6.90
CA PRO A 311 2.77 -10.93 6.13
C PRO A 311 3.33 -10.24 4.89
N VAL A 312 2.43 -9.88 3.98
CA VAL A 312 2.73 -8.88 2.95
C VAL A 312 2.97 -7.54 3.61
N VAL A 313 4.04 -6.86 3.21
CA VAL A 313 4.31 -5.49 3.62
C VAL A 313 3.91 -4.50 2.53
N TYR A 314 3.52 -3.30 2.96
CA TYR A 314 3.03 -2.22 2.11
C TYR A 314 3.97 -1.01 2.15
N GLY A 315 4.15 -0.36 1.01
CA GLY A 315 4.94 0.87 0.90
C GLY A 315 4.14 1.98 0.22
N LEU A 316 4.09 3.15 0.86
CA LEU A 316 3.55 4.38 0.29
C LEU A 316 4.70 5.35 0.01
N PHE A 317 5.21 5.35 -1.22
CA PHE A 317 6.35 6.19 -1.61
C PHE A 317 5.87 7.45 -2.34
N ILE A 318 6.11 8.60 -1.75
CA ILE A 318 5.69 9.91 -2.25
C ILE A 318 6.77 10.43 -3.19
N VAL A 319 6.39 10.60 -4.45
CA VAL A 319 7.22 11.17 -5.53
C VAL A 319 6.49 12.40 -6.05
N ASN A 320 7.00 13.59 -5.73
CA ASN A 320 6.35 14.87 -6.03
C ASN A 320 4.91 14.96 -5.47
N THR A 321 3.91 14.84 -6.34
CA THR A 321 2.47 14.94 -6.03
C THR A 321 1.79 13.57 -6.04
N SER A 322 2.55 12.51 -6.31
CA SER A 322 2.04 11.15 -6.46
C SER A 322 2.52 10.25 -5.35
N VAL A 323 1.75 9.22 -5.04
CA VAL A 323 2.11 8.14 -4.12
C VAL A 323 2.09 6.84 -4.89
N LEU A 324 3.20 6.13 -4.88
CA LEU A 324 3.31 4.78 -5.41
C LEU A 324 2.93 3.82 -4.28
N VAL A 325 1.91 2.99 -4.52
CA VAL A 325 1.54 1.90 -3.61
C VAL A 325 2.27 0.65 -4.08
N LEU A 326 3.12 0.11 -3.21
CA LEU A 326 3.90 -1.11 -3.47
C LEU A 326 3.63 -2.17 -2.41
N THR A 327 3.84 -3.44 -2.77
CA THR A 327 3.78 -4.58 -1.86
C THR A 327 5.01 -5.46 -1.98
N THR A 328 5.28 -6.23 -0.94
CA THR A 328 6.31 -7.28 -0.96
C THR A 328 5.87 -8.40 -0.04
N ASP A 329 5.87 -9.63 -0.54
CA ASP A 329 5.68 -10.81 0.31
C ASP A 329 6.91 -11.01 1.20
N SER A 330 6.74 -10.80 2.51
CA SER A 330 7.84 -10.97 3.44
C SER A 330 8.31 -12.40 3.51
N SER A 331 7.50 -13.41 3.19
CA SER A 331 7.92 -14.82 3.27
C SER A 331 8.99 -15.18 2.23
N LYS A 332 9.07 -14.46 1.11
CA LYS A 332 10.06 -14.64 0.04
C LYS A 332 11.33 -13.90 0.44
N GLY A 333 12.47 -14.59 0.59
CA GLY A 333 13.72 -14.16 1.24
C GLY A 333 14.31 -12.77 0.90
N SER A 334 15.64 -12.65 0.79
CA SER A 334 16.28 -11.34 0.49
C SER A 334 15.87 -10.79 -0.88
N ASP A 335 15.59 -11.69 -1.82
CA ASP A 335 15.37 -11.37 -3.23
C ASP A 335 13.87 -11.24 -3.55
N ALA A 336 13.07 -10.93 -2.52
CA ALA A 336 11.64 -10.68 -2.66
C ALA A 336 11.39 -9.64 -3.76
N TYR A 337 10.48 -9.99 -4.68
CA TYR A 337 10.05 -9.06 -5.70
C TYR A 337 9.22 -7.94 -5.06
N VAL A 338 9.53 -6.70 -5.44
CA VAL A 338 8.80 -5.53 -4.95
C VAL A 338 7.76 -5.17 -6.00
N SER A 339 6.51 -5.52 -5.70
CA SER A 339 5.39 -5.39 -6.61
C SER A 339 4.85 -3.97 -6.59
N PHE A 340 4.76 -3.35 -7.77
CA PHE A 340 4.01 -2.12 -7.96
C PHE A 340 2.52 -2.45 -8.09
N GLN A 341 1.66 -1.78 -7.32
CA GLN A 341 0.21 -2.01 -7.35
C GLN A 341 -0.51 -0.90 -8.13
N VAL A 342 -0.35 0.35 -7.71
CA VAL A 342 -1.07 1.48 -8.33
C VAL A 342 -0.39 2.82 -8.02
N PRO A 343 -0.40 3.79 -8.95
CA PRO A 343 -0.03 5.16 -8.65
C PRO A 343 -1.25 5.99 -8.23
N VAL A 344 -1.11 6.81 -7.20
CA VAL A 344 -2.14 7.74 -6.70
C VAL A 344 -1.65 9.16 -6.94
N ASN A 345 -2.31 9.92 -7.81
CA ASN A 345 -1.87 11.28 -8.17
C ASN A 345 -2.76 12.35 -7.53
N PHE A 346 -2.25 13.04 -6.49
CA PHE A 346 -2.98 14.09 -5.78
C PHE A 346 -3.06 15.43 -6.54
N GLN A 347 -2.47 15.52 -7.75
CA GLN A 347 -2.67 16.68 -8.62
C GLN A 347 -3.94 16.57 -9.48
N ASP A 348 -4.46 15.35 -9.70
CA ASP A 348 -5.67 15.12 -10.48
C ASP A 348 -6.93 15.46 -9.66
N ALA A 349 -7.65 16.50 -10.08
CA ALA A 349 -8.83 17.00 -9.37
C ALA A 349 -10.00 16.01 -9.36
N HIS A 350 -10.10 15.14 -10.36
CA HIS A 350 -11.24 14.25 -10.53
C HIS A 350 -11.06 12.92 -9.77
N GLN A 351 -9.89 12.72 -9.17
CA GLN A 351 -9.53 11.47 -8.51
C GLN A 351 -9.47 11.60 -6.98
N GLY A 352 -9.88 12.73 -6.38
CA GLY A 352 -9.74 12.95 -4.93
C GLY A 352 -10.31 11.83 -4.05
N ILE A 353 -11.54 11.41 -4.36
CA ILE A 353 -12.23 10.32 -3.66
C ILE A 353 -11.53 8.99 -3.91
N TRP A 354 -11.27 8.64 -5.18
CA TRP A 354 -10.65 7.37 -5.55
C TRP A 354 -9.21 7.23 -5.04
N ASN A 355 -8.46 8.33 -4.99
CA ASN A 355 -7.14 8.41 -4.37
C ASN A 355 -7.24 8.09 -2.87
N ALA A 356 -8.19 8.70 -2.17
CA ALA A 356 -8.39 8.44 -0.74
C ALA A 356 -8.79 6.98 -0.48
N LEU A 357 -9.73 6.43 -1.24
CA LEU A 357 -10.15 5.03 -1.12
C LEU A 357 -9.00 4.07 -1.39
N THR A 358 -8.17 4.33 -2.39
CA THR A 358 -6.98 3.51 -2.72
C THR A 358 -6.01 3.43 -1.54
N ILE A 359 -5.69 4.57 -0.93
CA ILE A 359 -4.83 4.63 0.27
C ILE A 359 -5.51 3.94 1.46
N ALA A 360 -6.81 4.18 1.66
CA ALA A 360 -7.57 3.63 2.75
C ALA A 360 -7.62 2.10 2.71
N ILE A 361 -7.81 1.49 1.53
CA ILE A 361 -7.78 0.04 1.34
C ILE A 361 -6.45 -0.54 1.84
N ALA A 362 -5.31 0.01 1.37
CA ALA A 362 -3.99 -0.48 1.76
C ALA A 362 -3.73 -0.34 3.27
N VAL A 363 -4.09 0.80 3.86
CA VAL A 363 -3.89 1.06 5.29
C VAL A 363 -4.81 0.21 6.18
N CYS A 364 -6.08 0.03 5.82
CA CYS A 364 -7.01 -0.83 6.57
C CYS A 364 -6.57 -2.30 6.52
N ARG A 365 -6.06 -2.77 5.37
CA ARG A 365 -5.48 -4.11 5.26
C ARG A 365 -4.25 -4.28 6.15
N ALA A 366 -3.35 -3.31 6.14
CA ALA A 366 -2.19 -3.30 7.03
C ALA A 366 -2.59 -3.30 8.52
N ARG A 367 -3.59 -2.48 8.89
CA ARG A 367 -4.16 -2.43 10.25
C ARG A 367 -4.72 -3.77 10.68
N ASP A 368 -5.58 -4.36 9.87
CA ASP A 368 -6.27 -5.60 10.21
C ASP A 368 -5.29 -6.75 10.37
N GLU A 369 -4.26 -6.83 9.51
CA GLU A 369 -3.18 -7.80 9.67
C GLU A 369 -2.45 -7.64 11.01
N LEU A 370 -2.01 -6.43 11.38
CA LEU A 370 -1.36 -6.19 12.68
C LEU A 370 -2.27 -6.53 13.87
N ARG A 371 -3.56 -6.20 13.77
CA ARG A 371 -4.56 -6.51 14.81
C ARG A 371 -4.69 -8.01 15.05
N THR A 372 -4.67 -8.85 14.01
CA THR A 372 -4.77 -10.32 14.17
C THR A 372 -3.63 -10.93 14.99
N ARG A 373 -2.50 -10.23 15.10
CA ARG A 373 -1.32 -10.66 15.85
C ARG A 373 -0.91 -9.68 16.95
N ALA A 374 -1.86 -8.89 17.46
CA ALA A 374 -1.61 -7.94 18.54
C ALA A 374 -0.93 -8.59 19.76
N SER A 375 -1.26 -9.85 20.05
CA SER A 375 -0.67 -10.67 21.12
C SER A 375 0.83 -10.96 20.96
N ASP A 376 1.40 -10.76 19.77
CA ASP A 376 2.80 -11.04 19.50
C ASP A 376 3.71 -9.85 19.89
N PHE A 377 3.12 -8.69 20.18
CA PHE A 377 3.83 -7.45 20.50
C PHE A 377 3.90 -7.21 22.02
N GLU A 378 4.91 -6.44 22.41
CA GLU A 378 5.15 -6.03 23.81
C GLU A 378 4.55 -4.64 24.05
N GLU A 379 4.20 -4.29 25.29
CA GLU A 379 3.80 -2.92 25.61
C GLU A 379 4.96 -1.94 25.39
N LEU A 380 4.65 -0.73 24.91
CA LEU A 380 5.65 0.32 24.82
C LEU A 380 6.15 0.68 26.23
N PRO A 381 7.47 0.82 26.44
CA PRO A 381 8.00 1.26 27.72
C PRO A 381 7.39 2.60 28.14
N CYS A 382 6.68 2.61 29.27
CA CYS A 382 6.25 3.86 29.89
C CYS A 382 7.50 4.58 30.39
N LEU A 383 7.83 5.74 29.82
CA LEU A 383 8.81 6.62 30.47
C LEU A 383 8.10 7.19 31.68
N GLU A 384 8.43 6.66 32.87
CA GLU A 384 8.22 7.39 34.10
C GLU A 384 8.86 8.76 33.89
N GLU A 385 8.03 9.79 33.77
CA GLU A 385 8.50 11.17 33.84
C GLU A 385 9.11 11.32 35.23
N SER A 386 10.44 11.20 35.31
CA SER A 386 11.15 11.49 36.55
C SER A 386 10.75 12.90 36.96
N ASP A 387 9.96 12.97 38.02
CA ASP A 387 9.52 14.21 38.63
C ASP A 387 10.78 15.01 38.98
N PRO A 388 11.03 16.16 38.35
CA PRO A 388 12.24 16.94 38.58
C PRO A 388 12.33 17.53 39.99
N ASP A 389 11.32 17.32 40.84
CA ASP A 389 11.21 17.86 42.19
C ASP A 389 11.29 16.80 43.33
N ALA A 390 11.75 15.56 43.05
CA ALA A 390 11.87 14.47 44.04
C ALA A 390 13.20 14.45 44.84
#